data_AF-A0A7W9EY78-F1
#
_entry.id   AF-A0A7W9EY78-F1
#
_cell.length_a   1.000
_cell.length_b   1.000
_cell.length_c   1.000
_cell.angle_alpha   90.00
_cell.angle_beta   90.00
_cell.angle_gamma   90.00
#
_symmetry.space_group_name_H-M   'P 1'
#
loop_
_entity.id
_entity.type
_entity.pdbx_description
1 polymer ?
#
loop_
_entity_poly.entity_id
_entity_poly.type
_entity_poly.pdbx_seq_one_letter_code
_entity_poly.pdbx_strand_id
1 'polypeptide(L)'
;MELFETYVDILRAAHLFCFAMGMGTALYFDFRSFQSLSDPIGKVDIEDLEHIHFWISGAFIGLWITGITLIYIRTGFQLEAFSPKLWTKVAIMVVMTLNSFMVGAFIRPMMRSNMMRPMISLPPLQFAIATQVAVISLFCWSSGLLLGSSAALKTAPWDVLLVIFPIWFVLLTVGGHLTIMVVRKRALGQAPAPAE
;
A
#
# COMPACT_ATOMS: atom_id res chain seq x y z
N MET A 1 -36.60 -10.32 -2.94
CA MET A 1 -35.85 -9.54 -1.93
C MET A 1 -34.61 -10.32 -1.50
N GLU A 2 -34.73 -11.58 -1.08
CA GLU A 2 -33.62 -12.44 -0.65
C GLU A 2 -32.50 -12.63 -1.71
N LEU A 3 -32.85 -12.80 -2.99
CA LEU A 3 -31.85 -12.94 -4.06
C LEU A 3 -30.99 -11.68 -4.26
N PHE A 4 -31.56 -10.50 -4.05
CA PHE A 4 -30.85 -9.23 -4.18
C PHE A 4 -29.87 -9.02 -3.01
N GLU A 5 -30.30 -9.33 -1.79
CA GLU A 5 -29.42 -9.29 -0.62
C GLU A 5 -28.27 -10.30 -0.74
N THR A 6 -28.58 -11.52 -1.18
CA THR A 6 -27.56 -12.56 -1.45
C THR A 6 -26.53 -12.08 -2.48
N TYR A 7 -26.98 -11.43 -3.56
CA TYR A 7 -26.08 -10.88 -4.57
C TYR A 7 -25.15 -9.79 -3.99
N VAL A 8 -25.68 -8.89 -3.17
CA VAL A 8 -24.90 -7.84 -2.51
C VAL A 8 -23.85 -8.44 -1.57
N ASP A 9 -24.20 -9.49 -0.84
CA ASP A 9 -23.28 -10.14 0.09
C ASP A 9 -22.17 -10.92 -0.62
N ILE A 10 -22.49 -11.60 -1.73
CA ILE A 10 -21.46 -12.20 -2.61
C ILE A 10 -20.51 -11.12 -3.12
N LEU A 11 -21.03 -9.98 -3.54
CA LEU A 11 -20.21 -8.87 -4.05
C LEU A 11 -19.30 -8.28 -2.95
N ARG A 12 -19.81 -8.14 -1.71
CA ARG A 12 -19.00 -7.73 -0.56
C ARG A 12 -17.92 -8.76 -0.23
N ALA A 13 -18.26 -10.05 -0.25
CA ALA A 13 -17.30 -11.12 -0.02
C ALA A 13 -16.19 -11.11 -1.08
N ALA A 14 -16.56 -10.96 -2.36
CA ALA A 14 -15.60 -10.81 -3.45
C ALA A 14 -14.70 -9.57 -3.28
N HIS A 15 -15.28 -8.42 -2.89
CA HIS A 15 -14.51 -7.21 -2.60
C HIS A 15 -13.50 -7.42 -1.47
N LEU A 16 -13.92 -8.04 -0.37
CA LEU A 16 -13.05 -8.35 0.77
C LEU A 16 -11.98 -9.38 0.41
N PHE A 17 -12.30 -10.35 -0.44
CA PHE A 17 -11.33 -11.32 -0.94
C PHE A 17 -10.25 -10.63 -1.79
N CYS A 18 -10.62 -9.76 -2.72
CA CYS A 18 -9.67 -8.96 -3.47
C CYS A 18 -8.81 -8.07 -2.55
N PHE A 19 -9.42 -7.49 -1.51
CA PHE A 19 -8.70 -6.69 -0.51
C PHE A 19 -7.67 -7.54 0.23
N ALA A 20 -8.06 -8.72 0.71
CA ALA A 20 -7.19 -9.62 1.44
C ALA A 20 -6.02 -10.13 0.57
N MET A 21 -6.28 -10.49 -0.68
CA MET A 21 -5.24 -10.88 -1.63
C MET A 21 -4.25 -9.73 -1.88
N GLY A 22 -4.75 -8.53 -2.16
CA GLY A 22 -3.89 -7.37 -2.43
C GLY A 22 -3.06 -6.95 -1.22
N MET A 23 -3.71 -6.74 -0.07
CA MET A 23 -3.05 -6.32 1.17
C MET A 23 -2.08 -7.38 1.68
N GLY A 24 -2.48 -8.65 1.71
CA GLY A 24 -1.64 -9.74 2.20
C GLY A 24 -0.35 -9.88 1.38
N THR A 25 -0.48 -9.84 0.04
CA THR A 25 0.69 -9.93 -0.85
C THR A 25 1.60 -8.70 -0.70
N ALA A 26 1.03 -7.50 -0.59
CA ALA A 26 1.80 -6.28 -0.40
C ALA A 26 2.56 -6.27 0.92
N LEU A 27 1.90 -6.63 2.03
CA LEU A 27 2.54 -6.70 3.35
C LEU A 27 3.62 -7.78 3.42
N TYR A 28 3.38 -8.94 2.79
CA TYR A 28 4.39 -9.98 2.69
C TYR A 28 5.64 -9.47 1.96
N PHE A 29 5.46 -8.77 0.84
CA PHE A 29 6.56 -8.19 0.09
C PHE A 29 7.31 -7.13 0.90
N ASP A 30 6.59 -6.17 1.50
CA ASP A 30 7.20 -5.11 2.31
C ASP A 30 8.02 -5.70 3.47
N PHE A 31 7.50 -6.73 4.15
CA PHE A 31 8.19 -7.41 5.23
C PHE A 31 9.44 -8.16 4.75
N ARG A 32 9.34 -8.93 3.66
CA ARG A 32 10.49 -9.62 3.08
C ARG A 32 11.57 -8.63 2.63
N SER A 33 11.20 -7.58 1.91
CA SER A 33 12.12 -6.53 1.47
C SER A 33 12.77 -5.80 2.63
N PHE A 34 12.05 -5.60 3.75
CA PHE A 34 12.61 -5.02 4.96
C PHE A 34 13.67 -5.93 5.60
N GLN A 35 13.45 -7.25 5.62
CA GLN A 35 14.41 -8.21 6.15
C GLN A 35 15.68 -8.31 5.29
N SER A 36 15.56 -8.22 3.96
CA SER A 36 16.67 -8.34 3.02
C SER A 36 17.32 -7.01 2.62
N LEU A 37 17.09 -5.91 3.36
CA LEU A 37 17.63 -4.58 3.02
C LEU A 37 19.15 -4.53 2.88
N SER A 38 19.85 -5.36 3.66
CA SER A 38 21.32 -5.44 3.67
C SER A 38 21.88 -6.44 2.66
N ASP A 39 21.01 -7.27 2.08
CA ASP A 39 21.41 -8.25 1.08
C ASP A 39 21.50 -7.61 -0.31
N PRO A 40 22.44 -8.05 -1.17
CA PRO A 40 22.50 -7.59 -2.54
C PRO A 40 21.20 -7.84 -3.30
N ILE A 41 20.71 -6.86 -4.05
CA ILE A 41 19.51 -7.02 -4.91
C ILE A 41 19.81 -8.08 -5.97
N GLY A 42 19.12 -9.23 -5.87
CA GLY A 42 19.23 -10.34 -6.80
C GLY A 42 18.26 -10.25 -7.98
N LYS A 43 18.46 -11.12 -8.97
CA LYS A 43 17.51 -11.30 -10.08
C LYS A 43 16.14 -11.80 -9.57
N VAL A 44 16.18 -12.72 -8.62
CA VAL A 44 14.99 -13.31 -7.99
C VAL A 44 14.14 -12.23 -7.31
N ASP A 45 14.75 -11.24 -6.64
CA ASP A 45 14.00 -10.16 -5.98
C ASP A 45 13.26 -9.27 -6.98
N ILE A 46 13.86 -9.05 -8.16
CA ILE A 46 13.25 -8.29 -9.24
C ILE A 46 12.09 -9.09 -9.84
N GLU A 47 12.30 -10.37 -10.17
CA GLU A 47 11.26 -11.26 -10.70
C GLU A 47 10.08 -11.40 -9.73
N ASP A 48 10.37 -11.56 -8.44
CA ASP A 48 9.36 -11.61 -7.38
C ASP A 48 8.57 -10.31 -7.30
N LEU A 49 9.23 -9.15 -7.38
CA LEU A 49 8.54 -7.85 -7.46
C LEU A 49 7.61 -7.80 -8.67
N GLU A 50 8.01 -8.31 -9.84
CA GLU A 50 7.16 -8.29 -11.04
C GLU A 50 5.92 -9.16 -10.88
N HIS A 51 6.10 -10.40 -10.39
CA HIS A 51 5.01 -11.34 -10.13
C HIS A 51 4.04 -10.79 -9.08
N ILE A 52 4.57 -10.28 -7.97
CA ILE A 52 3.75 -9.69 -6.90
C ILE A 52 2.99 -8.47 -7.40
N HIS A 53 3.65 -7.59 -8.16
CA HIS A 53 3.00 -6.43 -8.75
C HIS A 53 1.87 -6.82 -9.72
N PHE A 54 2.06 -7.88 -10.51
CA PHE A 54 1.01 -8.43 -11.36
C PHE A 54 -0.19 -8.93 -10.55
N TRP A 55 0.05 -9.69 -9.48
CA TRP A 55 -1.00 -10.16 -8.56
C TRP A 55 -1.76 -9.02 -7.89
N ILE A 56 -1.05 -8.01 -7.37
CA ILE A 56 -1.66 -6.82 -6.76
C ILE A 56 -2.49 -6.05 -7.79
N SER A 57 -2.01 -5.93 -9.03
CA SER A 57 -2.75 -5.28 -10.11
C SER A 57 -4.06 -6.01 -10.44
N GLY A 58 -4.04 -7.35 -10.45
CA GLY A 58 -5.26 -8.15 -10.58
C GLY A 58 -6.24 -7.91 -9.42
N ALA A 59 -5.75 -7.86 -8.18
CA ALA A 59 -6.56 -7.52 -7.02
C ALA A 59 -7.17 -6.11 -7.12
N PHE A 60 -6.44 -5.13 -7.66
CA PHE A 60 -6.94 -3.77 -7.87
C PHE A 60 -8.08 -3.71 -8.88
N ILE A 61 -7.97 -4.44 -9.99
CA ILE A 61 -9.05 -4.55 -10.96
C ILE A 61 -10.31 -5.09 -10.27
N GLY A 62 -10.17 -6.16 -9.48
CA GLY A 62 -11.26 -6.72 -8.69
C GLY A 62 -11.85 -5.71 -7.69
N LEU A 63 -11.01 -4.99 -6.95
CA LEU A 63 -11.44 -3.97 -5.99
C LEU A 63 -12.18 -2.80 -6.65
N TRP A 64 -11.71 -2.33 -7.80
CA TRP A 64 -12.36 -1.27 -8.57
C TRP A 64 -13.70 -1.73 -9.12
N ILE A 65 -13.76 -2.89 -9.78
CA ILE A 65 -15.01 -3.43 -10.32
C ILE A 65 -16.03 -3.62 -9.20
N THR A 66 -15.69 -4.40 -8.18
CA THR A 66 -16.61 -4.67 -7.06
C THR A 66 -16.96 -3.41 -6.27
N GLY A 67 -15.99 -2.51 -6.06
CA GLY A 67 -16.19 -1.25 -5.35
C GLY A 67 -17.14 -0.30 -6.09
N ILE A 68 -16.94 -0.10 -7.39
CA ILE A 68 -17.82 0.74 -8.22
C ILE A 68 -19.24 0.17 -8.25
N THR A 69 -19.38 -1.16 -8.40
CA THR A 69 -20.70 -1.81 -8.34
C THR A 69 -21.38 -1.60 -6.98
N LEU A 70 -20.66 -1.75 -5.87
CA LEU A 70 -21.20 -1.49 -4.52
C LEU A 70 -21.60 -0.02 -4.32
N ILE A 71 -20.85 0.92 -4.91
CA ILE A 71 -21.21 2.34 -4.91
C ILE A 71 -22.50 2.55 -5.67
N TYR A 72 -22.59 2.05 -6.90
CA TYR A 72 -23.79 2.17 -7.72
C TYR A 72 -25.04 1.63 -7.02
N ILE A 73 -24.95 0.41 -6.47
CA ILE A 73 -26.07 -0.21 -5.75
C ILE A 73 -26.53 0.64 -4.56
N ARG A 74 -25.60 1.30 -3.87
CA ARG A 74 -25.90 2.06 -2.65
C ARG A 74 -26.38 3.48 -2.91
N THR A 75 -25.85 4.15 -3.93
CA THR A 75 -26.06 5.60 -4.14
C THR A 75 -26.68 5.93 -5.48
N GLY A 76 -26.76 4.98 -6.42
CA GLY A 76 -27.14 5.26 -7.80
C GLY A 76 -26.24 6.28 -8.51
N PHE A 77 -25.01 6.48 -8.00
CA PHE A 77 -24.10 7.58 -8.37
C PHE A 77 -24.64 9.01 -8.15
N GLN A 78 -25.65 9.18 -7.31
CA GLN A 78 -26.07 10.50 -6.85
C GLN A 78 -25.03 11.02 -5.86
N LEU A 79 -24.34 12.12 -6.20
CA LEU A 79 -23.21 12.63 -5.42
C LEU A 79 -23.65 13.09 -4.02
N GLU A 80 -24.89 13.52 -3.88
CA GLU A 80 -25.51 13.93 -2.62
C GLU A 80 -25.62 12.76 -1.63
N ALA A 81 -25.72 11.52 -2.15
CA ALA A 81 -25.78 10.31 -1.33
C ALA A 81 -24.39 9.80 -0.90
N PHE A 82 -23.29 10.45 -1.31
CA PHE A 82 -21.95 10.03 -0.94
C PHE A 82 -21.59 10.54 0.45
N SER A 83 -21.56 9.61 1.41
CA SER A 83 -21.02 9.88 2.75
C SER A 83 -19.54 10.29 2.71
N PRO A 84 -19.04 11.08 3.67
CA PRO A 84 -17.61 11.40 3.82
C PRO A 84 -16.71 10.14 3.78
N LYS A 85 -17.11 9.09 4.50
CA LYS A 85 -16.45 7.78 4.50
C LYS A 85 -16.26 7.21 3.09
N LEU A 86 -17.28 7.32 2.25
CA LEU A 86 -17.24 6.77 0.90
C LEU A 86 -16.25 7.55 0.03
N TRP A 87 -16.28 8.87 0.09
CA TRP A 87 -15.30 9.72 -0.59
C TRP A 87 -13.88 9.40 -0.17
N THR A 88 -13.62 9.24 1.13
CA THR A 88 -12.30 8.87 1.64
C THR A 88 -11.83 7.51 1.11
N LYS A 89 -12.72 6.50 1.04
CA LYS A 89 -12.40 5.19 0.44
C LYS A 89 -11.99 5.32 -1.02
N VAL A 90 -12.75 6.07 -1.82
CA VAL A 90 -12.45 6.28 -3.24
C VAL A 90 -11.12 7.02 -3.40
N ALA A 91 -10.88 8.08 -2.62
CA ALA A 91 -9.63 8.84 -2.66
C ALA A 91 -8.42 7.96 -2.32
N ILE A 92 -8.51 7.13 -1.26
CA ILE A 92 -7.46 6.18 -0.90
C ILE A 92 -7.22 5.17 -2.03
N MET A 93 -8.27 4.64 -2.67
CA MET A 93 -8.12 3.72 -3.80
C MET A 93 -7.42 4.37 -5.00
N VAL A 94 -7.70 5.64 -5.30
CA VAL A 94 -6.99 6.40 -6.33
C VAL A 94 -5.51 6.54 -5.97
N VAL A 95 -5.20 7.00 -4.76
CA VAL A 95 -3.81 7.13 -4.27
C VAL A 95 -3.07 5.80 -4.31
N MET A 96 -3.72 4.71 -3.92
CA MET A 96 -3.14 3.37 -3.94
C MET A 96 -2.85 2.89 -5.36
N THR A 97 -3.74 3.20 -6.31
CA THR A 97 -3.53 2.90 -7.74
C THR A 97 -2.34 3.67 -8.29
N LEU A 98 -2.23 4.97 -7.98
CA LEU A 98 -1.09 5.80 -8.37
C LEU A 98 0.22 5.30 -7.74
N ASN A 99 0.19 4.90 -6.47
CA ASN A 99 1.36 4.35 -5.80
C ASN A 99 1.85 3.05 -6.46
N SER A 100 0.93 2.17 -6.86
CA SER A 100 1.28 0.96 -7.62
C SER A 100 1.94 1.31 -8.96
N PHE A 101 1.42 2.32 -9.68
CA PHE A 101 2.11 2.82 -10.87
C PHE A 101 3.54 3.31 -10.58
N MET A 102 3.75 4.01 -9.45
CA MET A 102 5.09 4.43 -9.02
C MET A 102 6.02 3.23 -8.73
N VAL A 103 5.52 2.13 -8.19
CA VAL A 103 6.30 0.90 -8.01
C VAL A 103 6.79 0.36 -9.37
N GLY A 104 5.89 0.30 -10.35
CA GLY A 104 6.22 -0.14 -11.70
C GLY A 104 7.21 0.79 -12.42
N ALA A 105 6.98 2.10 -12.34
CA ALA A 105 7.71 3.11 -13.11
C ALA A 105 9.04 3.54 -12.47
N PHE A 106 9.17 3.51 -11.14
CA PHE A 106 10.36 4.01 -10.43
C PHE A 106 11.09 2.93 -9.64
N ILE A 107 10.38 2.15 -8.81
CA ILE A 107 11.03 1.18 -7.91
C ILE A 107 11.67 0.04 -8.70
N ARG A 108 10.95 -0.51 -9.68
CA ARG A 108 11.46 -1.60 -10.52
C ARG A 108 12.72 -1.20 -11.33
N PRO A 109 12.74 -0.07 -12.08
CA PRO A 109 13.99 0.39 -12.73
C PRO A 109 15.12 0.70 -11.74
N MET A 110 14.79 1.24 -10.56
CA MET A 110 15.78 1.50 -9.51
C MET A 110 16.43 0.20 -9.02
N MET A 111 15.65 -0.85 -8.77
CA MET A 111 16.18 -2.16 -8.36
C MET A 111 17.04 -2.78 -9.47
N ARG A 112 16.59 -2.72 -10.74
CA ARG A 112 17.35 -3.23 -11.89
C ARG A 112 18.68 -2.49 -12.09
N SER A 113 18.70 -1.17 -11.95
CA SER A 113 19.93 -0.37 -12.11
C SER A 113 20.92 -0.52 -10.95
N ASN A 114 20.48 -1.03 -9.80
CA ASN A 114 21.30 -1.27 -8.61
C ASN A 114 21.46 -2.76 -8.27
N MET A 115 21.32 -3.64 -9.26
CA MET A 115 21.57 -5.08 -9.08
C MET A 115 22.95 -5.34 -8.45
N MET A 116 23.04 -6.40 -7.65
CA MET A 116 24.24 -6.80 -6.89
C MET A 116 24.69 -5.80 -5.82
N ARG A 117 23.95 -4.71 -5.60
CA ARG A 117 24.19 -3.77 -4.50
C ARG A 117 23.12 -3.94 -3.44
N PRO A 118 23.47 -3.86 -2.14
CA PRO A 118 22.47 -3.83 -1.08
C PRO A 118 21.53 -2.63 -1.19
N MET A 119 20.24 -2.80 -0.91
CA MET A 119 19.27 -1.71 -0.98
C MET A 119 19.60 -0.58 0.04
N ILE A 120 20.21 -0.93 1.18
CA ILE A 120 20.70 0.00 2.20
C ILE A 120 21.86 0.90 1.74
N SER A 121 22.57 0.48 0.69
CA SER A 121 23.71 1.20 0.12
C SER A 121 23.32 2.23 -0.94
N LEU A 122 22.03 2.26 -1.33
CA LEU A 122 21.52 3.20 -2.32
C LEU A 122 21.75 4.67 -1.92
N PRO A 123 21.85 5.58 -2.91
CA PRO A 123 21.87 7.01 -2.65
C PRO A 123 20.72 7.43 -1.72
N PRO A 124 20.95 8.30 -0.72
CA PRO A 124 19.94 8.65 0.28
C PRO A 124 18.58 9.05 -0.30
N LEU A 125 18.58 9.79 -1.41
CA LEU A 125 17.34 10.19 -2.08
C LEU A 125 16.58 8.99 -2.67
N GLN A 126 17.26 8.08 -3.38
CA GLN A 126 16.60 6.90 -3.96
C GLN A 126 16.02 6.00 -2.87
N PHE A 127 16.76 5.83 -1.77
CA PHE A 127 16.31 5.04 -0.63
C PHE A 127 15.13 5.69 0.11
N ALA A 128 15.14 7.01 0.27
CA ALA A 128 14.02 7.76 0.84
C ALA A 128 12.77 7.68 -0.04
N ILE A 129 12.91 7.76 -1.36
CA ILE A 129 11.80 7.58 -2.31
C ILE A 129 11.22 6.15 -2.19
N ALA A 130 12.07 5.12 -2.17
CA ALA A 130 11.62 3.74 -1.99
C ALA A 130 10.86 3.55 -0.68
N THR A 131 11.39 4.12 0.41
CA THR A 131 10.73 4.12 1.73
C THR A 131 9.38 4.83 1.67
N GLN A 132 9.29 5.98 1.00
CA GLN A 132 8.03 6.72 0.89
C GLN A 132 6.97 5.96 0.10
N VAL A 133 7.35 5.27 -0.99
CA VAL A 133 6.44 4.43 -1.78
C VAL A 133 5.89 3.27 -0.94
N ALA A 134 6.74 2.64 -0.12
CA ALA A 134 6.32 1.60 0.83
C ALA A 134 5.39 2.17 1.92
N VAL A 135 5.69 3.35 2.47
CA VAL A 135 4.82 4.04 3.44
C VAL A 135 3.46 4.37 2.85
N ILE A 136 3.39 4.89 1.62
CA ILE A 136 2.12 5.19 0.95
C ILE A 136 1.32 3.90 0.75
N SER A 137 1.97 2.81 0.36
CA SER A 137 1.35 1.48 0.27
C SER A 137 0.72 1.07 1.61
N LEU A 138 1.52 1.06 2.68
CA LEU A 138 1.07 0.71 4.02
C LEU A 138 -0.07 1.61 4.52
N PHE A 139 0.03 2.92 4.26
CA PHE A 139 -1.02 3.89 4.59
C PHE A 139 -2.33 3.55 3.88
N CYS A 140 -2.32 3.31 2.58
CA CYS A 140 -3.52 3.02 1.82
C CYS A 140 -4.19 1.72 2.27
N TRP A 141 -3.41 0.65 2.46
CA TRP A 141 -3.94 -0.63 2.92
C TRP A 141 -4.50 -0.56 4.33
N SER A 142 -3.73 -0.04 5.28
CA SER A 142 -4.18 0.11 6.68
C SER A 142 -5.39 1.04 6.79
N SER A 143 -5.43 2.13 6.03
CA SER A 143 -6.57 3.04 5.99
C SER A 143 -7.81 2.39 5.39
N GLY A 144 -7.66 1.62 4.32
CA GLY A 144 -8.73 0.82 3.72
C GLY A 144 -9.31 -0.18 4.72
N LEU A 145 -8.44 -0.88 5.46
CA LEU A 145 -8.83 -1.81 6.53
C LEU A 145 -9.56 -1.08 7.67
N LEU A 146 -9.03 0.05 8.15
CA LEU A 146 -9.66 0.86 9.20
C LEU A 146 -11.06 1.33 8.78
N LEU A 147 -11.20 1.86 7.56
CA LEU A 147 -12.50 2.27 7.02
C LEU A 147 -13.44 1.09 6.80
N GLY A 148 -12.91 -0.09 6.45
CA GLY A 148 -13.68 -1.32 6.27
C GLY A 148 -14.23 -1.90 7.58
N SER A 149 -13.39 -1.94 8.61
CA SER A 149 -13.65 -2.65 9.87
C SER A 149 -14.23 -1.78 10.99
N SER A 150 -13.98 -0.46 10.96
CA SER A 150 -14.40 0.41 12.07
C SER A 150 -15.88 0.80 11.99
N ALA A 151 -16.61 0.45 13.06
CA ALA A 151 -17.95 0.95 13.33
C ALA A 151 -17.93 2.47 13.63
N ALA A 152 -16.94 2.95 14.38
CA ALA A 152 -16.80 4.37 14.71
C ALA A 152 -16.64 5.25 13.46
N LEU A 153 -15.90 4.77 12.45
CA LEU A 153 -15.72 5.50 11.19
C LEU A 153 -16.93 5.41 10.26
N LYS A 154 -17.97 4.61 10.57
CA LYS A 154 -19.15 4.44 9.71
C LYS A 154 -19.90 5.75 9.46
N THR A 155 -20.01 6.58 10.49
CA THR A 155 -20.76 7.84 10.49
C THR A 155 -19.86 9.05 10.76
N ALA A 156 -18.53 8.86 10.69
CA ALA A 156 -17.58 9.92 10.97
C ALA A 156 -17.76 11.09 9.97
N PRO A 157 -17.90 12.33 10.46
CA PRO A 157 -17.96 13.51 9.62
C PRO A 157 -16.56 13.90 9.09
N TRP A 158 -16.54 14.88 8.19
CA TRP A 158 -15.31 15.30 7.49
C TRP A 158 -14.22 15.82 8.43
N ASP A 159 -14.60 16.59 9.44
CA ASP A 159 -13.72 17.08 10.51
C ASP A 159 -12.91 15.95 11.18
N VAL A 160 -13.52 14.80 11.43
CA VAL A 160 -12.84 13.64 12.01
C VAL A 160 -11.92 12.97 10.99
N LEU A 161 -12.41 12.74 9.77
CA LEU A 161 -11.65 12.02 8.73
C LEU A 161 -10.43 12.84 8.25
N LEU A 162 -10.59 14.16 8.09
CA LEU A 162 -9.54 15.09 7.68
C LEU A 162 -8.48 15.31 8.76
N VAL A 163 -8.71 14.87 10.00
CA VAL A 163 -7.71 14.88 11.06
C VAL A 163 -7.03 13.52 11.16
N ILE A 164 -7.81 12.44 11.27
CA ILE A 164 -7.28 11.09 11.52
C ILE A 164 -6.36 10.62 10.39
N PHE A 165 -6.77 10.74 9.11
CA PHE A 165 -5.98 10.19 8.01
C PHE A 165 -4.68 10.96 7.75
N PRO A 166 -4.64 12.30 7.76
CA PRO A 166 -3.38 13.02 7.67
C PRO A 166 -2.44 12.74 8.85
N ILE A 167 -2.95 12.68 10.08
CA ILE A 167 -2.13 12.29 11.24
C ILE A 167 -1.57 10.87 11.04
N TRP A 168 -2.41 9.93 10.62
CA TRP A 168 -1.98 8.55 10.34
C TRP A 168 -0.90 8.49 9.27
N PHE A 169 -1.06 9.24 8.18
CA PHE A 169 -0.07 9.33 7.11
C PHE A 169 1.26 9.92 7.61
N VAL A 170 1.22 10.99 8.41
CA VAL A 170 2.41 11.60 9.00
C VAL A 170 3.10 10.63 9.95
N LEU A 171 2.34 9.94 10.82
CA LEU A 171 2.89 8.95 11.74
C LEU A 171 3.59 7.80 11.01
N LEU A 172 2.98 7.25 9.95
CA LEU A 172 3.60 6.21 9.14
C LEU A 172 4.84 6.72 8.38
N THR A 173 4.80 7.95 7.87
CA THR A 173 5.94 8.58 7.20
C THR A 173 7.10 8.76 8.16
N VAL A 174 6.88 9.42 9.29
CA VAL A 174 7.92 9.65 10.30
C VAL A 174 8.43 8.31 10.84
N GLY A 175 7.54 7.39 11.21
CA GLY A 175 7.90 6.07 11.73
C GLY A 175 8.69 5.22 10.73
N GLY A 176 8.27 5.17 9.47
CA GLY A 176 8.94 4.43 8.40
C GLY A 176 10.35 4.96 8.14
N HIS A 177 10.49 6.27 7.96
CA HIS A 177 11.79 6.89 7.71
C HIS A 177 12.73 6.77 8.93
N LEU A 178 12.24 6.98 10.16
CA LEU A 178 13.06 6.81 11.37
C LEU A 178 13.54 5.36 11.52
N THR A 179 12.65 4.38 11.31
CA THR A 179 13.00 2.96 11.38
C THR A 179 14.11 2.63 10.39
N ILE A 180 13.95 3.05 9.14
CA ILE A 180 14.90 2.81 8.07
C ILE A 180 16.23 3.53 8.32
N MET A 181 16.22 4.76 8.87
CA MET A 181 17.43 5.47 9.27
C MET A 181 18.21 4.72 10.36
N VAL A 182 17.51 4.19 11.37
CA VAL A 182 18.13 3.39 12.44
C VAL A 182 18.74 2.10 11.88
N VAL A 183 18.01 1.39 11.02
CA VAL A 183 18.50 0.17 10.35
C VAL A 183 19.73 0.47 9.50
N ARG A 184 19.68 1.55 8.69
CA ARG A 184 20.80 2.00 7.86
C ARG A 184 22.05 2.33 8.66
N LYS A 185 21.91 3.07 9.75
CA LYS A 185 23.04 3.42 10.61
C LYS A 185 23.68 2.18 11.25
N ARG A 186 22.87 1.20 11.68
CA ARG A 186 23.37 -0.05 12.26
C ARG A 186 24.12 -0.90 11.24
N ALA A 187 23.57 -1.07 10.04
CA ALA A 187 24.20 -1.88 8.99
C ALA A 187 25.52 -1.26 8.51
N LEU A 188 25.56 0.06 8.29
CA LEU A 188 26.78 0.74 7.86
C LEU A 188 27.84 0.82 8.96
N GLY A 189 27.44 0.94 10.24
CA GLY A 189 28.37 0.94 11.38
C GLY A 189 29.01 -0.42 11.68
N GLN A 190 28.50 -1.50 11.09
CA GLN A 190 29.03 -2.87 11.23
C GLN A 190 29.91 -3.31 10.05
N ALA A 191 30.10 -2.45 9.03
CA ALA A 191 30.97 -2.77 7.91
C ALA A 191 32.44 -2.87 8.38
N PRO A 192 33.17 -3.95 8.05
CA PRO A 192 34.58 -4.07 8.43
C PRO A 192 35.39 -2.90 7.82
N ALA A 193 36.32 -2.36 8.61
CA ALA A 193 37.24 -1.33 8.12
C ALA A 193 37.96 -1.83 6.86
N PRO A 194 38.19 -0.96 5.85
CA PRO A 194 38.95 -1.36 4.67
C PRO A 194 40.32 -1.87 5.13
N ALA A 195 40.71 -3.04 4.65
CA ALA A 195 42.05 -3.58 4.88
C ALA A 195 43.07 -2.61 4.26
N GLU A 196 43.95 -2.05 5.08
CA GLU A 196 45.10 -1.25 4.67
C GLU A 196 46.13 -2.08 3.89
#